data_AF-A0AAN0Y3L8-F1
#
_entry.id   AF-A0AAN0Y3L8-F1
#
_cell.length_a   1.000
_cell.length_b   1.000
_cell.length_c   1.000
_cell.angle_alpha   90.00
_cell.angle_beta   90.00
_cell.angle_gamma   90.00
#
_symmetry.space_group_name_H-M   'P 1'
#
loop_
_entity.id
_entity.type
_entity.pdbx_description
1 polymer ?
#
loop_
_entity_poly.entity_id
_entity_poly.type
_entity_poly.pdbx_seq_one_letter_code
_entity_poly.pdbx_strand_id
1 'polypeptide(L)'
;MYKFSSLVITLFLVGCGGGGGGSDSSGNIRVFSPQPTVDIVGHTMLPLTAHIAFDSKGVTAQQIHVGVASESPLVKNAEIVFTSETGGILKIDLEPGYKAGNGTTQHQISMLACFDEYCNEHVPGSPINATINYSVELNEQAILLEDETIHYHAATNALVDNNLKQRTIRLRGNHGDQLKLSRSDGEVRVNQLSLTPKSYDEYAALIDLKLPHNLAVGDYSGDLELNVCYDEQCDYPVAGSPLQVPMDFVIEAPTQALSNALAVNERLKFGYEVLQAAYVPGLNLLVMTSKSPASQLHVYDLATGKTHSFSLSNQPVSLTVDTLAKQGRVVVATEYQAEVFDFNSADLATPTRQQISTSYNSPSIAVRRDDLFAAGSNLEVIDISTKSSEISEGVYWYSPDIKLGSNGDVLLGLEANLSPQSFTGVFVESGQWNLQNTEDEYHGDHSHGGIFWFDKAGEYYIDGNGNYYTLKDGTHLDLKWAGQLPLSELSDTYKPSITAFIDTGSEYVIAEGEQSRQLRVIDKASNTVIETFAATNREGSWGADEEHIQFAFVADGGEIYMIKSLNDYTTSWEYAQPELVRVK
;
A
#
# COMPACT_ATOMS: atom_id res chain seq x y z
N MET A 1 -34.32 9.46 13.35
CA MET A 1 -34.39 8.63 14.58
C MET A 1 -34.71 9.53 15.75
N TYR A 2 -35.80 9.30 16.48
CA TYR A 2 -36.13 10.06 17.69
C TYR A 2 -35.14 9.69 18.80
N LYS A 3 -34.34 10.65 19.28
CA LYS A 3 -33.58 10.49 20.53
C LYS A 3 -34.38 11.13 21.65
N PHE A 4 -35.18 10.31 22.34
CA PHE A 4 -35.76 10.71 23.63
C PHE A 4 -34.70 10.50 24.71
N SER A 5 -34.20 11.59 25.29
CA SER A 5 -33.42 11.53 26.53
C SER A 5 -34.39 11.76 27.68
N SER A 6 -34.83 10.69 28.34
CA SER A 6 -35.69 10.79 29.53
C SER A 6 -34.85 11.27 30.71
N LEU A 7 -34.76 12.58 30.90
CA LEU A 7 -34.21 13.19 32.11
C LEU A 7 -35.35 13.43 33.12
N VAL A 8 -35.34 12.71 34.23
CA VAL A 8 -36.30 12.91 35.32
C VAL A 8 -35.88 14.15 36.12
N ILE A 9 -36.54 15.27 35.89
CA ILE A 9 -36.46 16.45 36.77
C ILE A 9 -37.80 16.63 37.48
N THR A 10 -37.86 16.25 38.75
CA THR A 10 -38.94 16.62 39.66
C THR A 10 -38.71 18.05 40.15
N LEU A 11 -39.16 19.05 39.39
CA LEU A 11 -39.10 20.46 39.79
C LEU A 11 -40.21 20.77 40.80
N PHE A 12 -39.86 20.81 42.09
CA PHE A 12 -40.69 21.47 43.10
C PHE A 12 -40.37 22.97 43.12
N LEU A 13 -41.11 23.77 42.34
CA LEU A 13 -41.11 25.23 42.47
C LEU A 13 -41.85 25.63 43.76
N VAL A 14 -41.09 25.84 44.84
CA VAL A 14 -41.62 26.38 46.10
C VAL A 14 -41.28 27.87 46.19
N GLY A 15 -42.24 28.73 45.84
CA GLY A 15 -42.16 30.17 46.09
C GLY A 15 -42.43 30.49 47.56
N CYS A 16 -41.43 30.98 48.29
CA CYS A 16 -41.61 31.61 49.60
C CYS A 16 -42.08 33.07 49.41
N GLY A 17 -43.14 33.45 50.12
CA GLY A 17 -43.97 34.62 49.83
C GLY A 17 -43.49 35.98 50.35
N GLY A 18 -44.02 37.02 49.70
CA GLY A 18 -44.12 38.40 50.18
C GLY A 18 -45.21 39.12 49.38
N GLY A 19 -46.32 39.47 50.04
CA GLY A 19 -47.61 39.76 49.38
C GLY A 19 -47.81 41.17 48.83
N GLY A 20 -48.82 41.29 47.96
CA GLY A 20 -49.34 42.56 47.45
C GLY A 20 -50.32 42.41 46.27
N GLY A 21 -51.59 42.13 46.58
CA GLY A 21 -52.82 42.39 45.80
C GLY A 21 -52.80 42.43 44.25
N GLY A 22 -53.47 41.46 43.64
CA GLY A 22 -53.88 41.52 42.23
C GLY A 22 -54.17 40.13 41.67
N SER A 23 -55.43 39.84 41.42
CA SER A 23 -55.95 38.60 40.84
C SER A 23 -55.36 38.29 39.46
N ASP A 24 -54.63 37.17 39.34
CA ASP A 24 -54.62 36.25 38.18
C ASP A 24 -53.63 35.09 38.44
N SER A 25 -54.03 34.12 39.27
CA SER A 25 -53.24 32.90 39.53
C SER A 25 -53.73 31.69 38.71
N SER A 26 -54.05 31.90 37.43
CA SER A 26 -54.43 30.82 36.50
C SER A 26 -53.59 30.79 35.22
N GLY A 27 -52.32 31.19 35.32
CA GLY A 27 -51.37 31.06 34.22
C GLY A 27 -50.98 29.59 34.02
N ASN A 28 -51.71 28.88 33.16
CA ASN A 28 -51.29 27.56 32.65
C ASN A 28 -49.87 27.65 32.09
N ILE A 29 -49.02 26.66 32.40
CA ILE A 29 -47.66 26.59 31.87
C ILE A 29 -47.66 26.69 30.34
N ARG A 30 -46.78 27.53 29.80
CA ARG A 30 -46.55 27.68 28.36
C ARG A 30 -45.06 27.79 28.09
N VAL A 31 -44.59 27.10 27.06
CA VAL A 31 -43.23 27.24 26.52
C VAL A 31 -43.23 28.14 25.29
N PHE A 32 -42.14 28.87 25.08
CA PHE A 32 -41.91 29.65 23.88
C PHE A 32 -40.41 29.82 23.61
N SER A 33 -40.04 30.11 22.37
CA SER A 33 -38.71 30.65 22.06
C SER A 33 -38.83 32.15 21.80
N PRO A 34 -38.01 33.00 22.45
CA PRO A 34 -37.93 34.41 22.11
C PRO A 34 -37.29 34.65 20.74
N GLN A 35 -36.49 33.70 20.24
CA GLN A 35 -35.76 33.76 18.97
C GLN A 35 -35.77 32.38 18.30
N PRO A 36 -36.89 32.00 17.64
CA PRO A 36 -37.01 30.69 17.00
C PRO A 36 -36.28 30.62 15.65
N THR A 37 -35.53 31.65 15.26
CA THR A 37 -34.72 31.64 14.04
C THR A 37 -33.29 31.99 14.40
N VAL A 38 -32.34 31.23 13.88
CA VAL A 38 -30.92 31.52 14.00
C VAL A 38 -30.29 31.53 12.61
N ASP A 39 -29.54 32.58 12.32
CA ASP A 39 -28.73 32.70 11.11
C ASP A 39 -27.30 32.29 11.44
N ILE A 40 -26.76 31.36 10.66
CA ILE A 40 -25.45 30.77 10.89
C ILE A 40 -24.65 30.83 9.60
N VAL A 41 -23.46 31.41 9.71
CA VAL A 41 -22.44 31.27 8.68
C VAL A 41 -21.61 30.03 9.03
N GLY A 42 -21.79 28.99 8.24
CA GLY A 42 -21.13 27.71 8.39
C GLY A 42 -19.65 27.76 8.03
N HIS A 43 -18.86 26.90 8.65
CA HIS A 43 -17.49 26.64 8.24
C HIS A 43 -17.47 25.49 7.22
N THR A 44 -16.72 25.62 6.14
CA THR A 44 -16.65 24.60 5.08
C THR A 44 -16.25 23.23 5.63
N MET A 45 -15.11 23.15 6.32
CA MET A 45 -14.51 21.89 6.77
C MET A 45 -14.83 21.48 8.22
N LEU A 46 -15.37 22.38 9.05
CA LEU A 46 -15.47 22.17 10.50
C LEU A 46 -16.93 22.14 10.95
N PRO A 47 -17.28 21.26 11.90
CA PRO A 47 -18.59 21.32 12.53
C PRO A 47 -18.74 22.61 13.35
N LEU A 48 -19.98 23.05 13.53
CA LEU A 48 -20.32 24.24 14.33
C LEU A 48 -21.45 23.91 15.30
N THR A 49 -21.54 24.66 16.40
CA THR A 49 -22.66 24.56 17.34
C THR A 49 -23.57 25.79 17.23
N ALA A 50 -24.87 25.54 17.10
CA ALA A 50 -25.93 26.55 17.16
C ALA A 50 -26.65 26.52 18.50
N HIS A 51 -27.15 27.68 18.95
CA HIS A 51 -27.96 27.77 20.17
C HIS A 51 -29.31 28.43 19.87
N ILE A 52 -30.39 27.81 20.32
CA ILE A 52 -31.75 28.36 20.25
C ILE A 52 -32.28 28.49 21.67
N ALA A 53 -32.48 29.72 22.13
CA ALA A 53 -33.00 29.97 23.46
C ALA A 53 -34.48 29.57 23.57
N PHE A 54 -34.87 29.05 24.72
CA PHE A 54 -36.27 28.82 25.07
C PHE A 54 -36.53 29.27 26.50
N ASP A 55 -37.79 29.60 26.77
CA ASP A 55 -38.25 30.05 28.09
C ASP A 55 -39.69 29.56 28.32
N SER A 56 -40.15 29.66 29.56
CA SER A 56 -41.47 29.24 29.98
C SER A 56 -42.11 30.25 30.92
N LYS A 57 -43.44 30.29 30.91
CA LYS A 57 -44.24 31.14 31.80
C LYS A 57 -45.41 30.36 32.37
N GLY A 58 -45.80 30.70 33.59
CA GLY A 58 -46.83 29.99 34.34
C GLY A 58 -46.25 28.88 35.20
N VAL A 59 -47.12 28.12 35.85
CA VAL A 59 -46.75 27.00 36.72
C VAL A 59 -47.61 25.80 36.41
N THR A 60 -47.08 24.60 36.67
CA THR A 60 -47.84 23.36 36.62
C THR A 60 -47.38 22.44 37.75
N ALA A 61 -48.28 21.58 38.23
CA ALA A 61 -47.94 20.50 39.15
C ALA A 61 -47.61 19.19 38.41
N GLN A 62 -47.83 19.13 37.09
CA GLN A 62 -47.52 17.98 36.25
C GLN A 62 -46.04 18.00 35.84
N GLN A 63 -45.44 16.82 35.71
CA GLN A 63 -44.07 16.68 35.18
C GLN A 63 -44.04 17.05 33.69
N ILE A 64 -42.96 17.70 33.25
CA ILE A 64 -42.75 18.06 31.84
C ILE A 64 -41.62 17.20 31.29
N HIS A 65 -41.89 16.52 30.19
CA HIS A 65 -40.92 15.78 29.40
C HIS A 65 -40.47 16.65 28.23
N VAL A 66 -39.16 16.76 28.01
CA VAL A 66 -38.60 17.56 26.92
C VAL A 66 -37.84 16.68 25.93
N GLY A 67 -37.90 17.04 24.65
CA GLY A 67 -37.24 16.30 23.58
C GLY A 67 -36.92 17.18 22.39
N VAL A 68 -36.12 16.65 21.46
CA VAL A 68 -35.75 17.34 20.24
C VAL A 68 -36.03 16.43 19.05
N ALA A 69 -36.65 16.99 18.01
CA ALA A 69 -36.90 16.31 16.76
C ALA A 69 -36.30 17.13 15.60
N SER A 70 -35.53 16.47 14.75
CA SER A 70 -34.97 17.02 13.51
C SER A 70 -34.98 15.95 12.43
N GLU A 71 -35.34 16.35 11.22
CA GLU A 71 -35.17 15.55 9.99
C GLU A 71 -34.02 16.07 9.12
N SER A 72 -33.33 17.11 9.57
CA SER A 72 -32.24 17.73 8.82
C SER A 72 -30.99 16.84 8.85
N PRO A 73 -30.41 16.52 7.68
CA PRO A 73 -29.12 15.83 7.60
C PRO A 73 -27.94 16.69 8.09
N LEU A 74 -28.14 18.00 8.28
CA LEU A 74 -27.14 18.90 8.84
C LEU A 74 -27.00 18.75 10.36
N VAL A 75 -28.04 18.27 11.05
CA VAL A 75 -28.03 18.14 12.52
C VAL A 75 -27.39 16.81 12.91
N LYS A 76 -26.16 16.88 13.41
CA LYS A 76 -25.44 15.71 13.94
C LYS A 76 -25.96 15.29 15.31
N ASN A 77 -26.18 16.27 16.18
CA ASN A 77 -26.68 16.06 17.54
C ASN A 77 -27.45 17.30 18.03
N ALA A 78 -28.35 17.11 18.98
CA ALA A 78 -29.00 18.22 19.66
C ALA A 78 -29.30 17.86 21.12
N GLU A 79 -29.06 18.79 22.03
CA GLU A 79 -29.25 18.63 23.47
C GLU A 79 -29.92 19.85 24.09
N ILE A 80 -30.73 19.63 25.11
CA ILE A 80 -31.38 20.69 25.88
C ILE A 80 -30.56 20.96 27.13
N VAL A 81 -30.12 22.20 27.30
CA VAL A 81 -29.35 22.66 28.46
C VAL A 81 -30.16 23.73 29.19
N PHE A 82 -30.60 23.41 30.41
CA PHE A 82 -31.28 24.37 31.28
C PHE A 82 -30.26 25.35 31.87
N THR A 83 -30.52 26.65 31.74
CA THR A 83 -29.66 27.72 32.25
C THR A 83 -30.33 28.52 33.37
N SER A 84 -31.64 28.34 33.58
CA SER A 84 -32.41 28.88 34.68
C SER A 84 -33.56 27.95 35.06
N GLU A 85 -34.35 28.32 36.06
CA GLU A 85 -35.56 27.59 36.45
C GLU A 85 -36.68 27.65 35.40
N THR A 86 -36.68 28.65 34.51
CA THR A 86 -37.73 28.84 33.51
C THR A 86 -37.27 28.65 32.08
N GLY A 87 -35.96 28.63 31.82
CA GLY A 87 -35.42 28.65 30.46
C GLY A 87 -34.08 27.93 30.29
N GLY A 88 -33.67 27.86 29.04
CA GLY A 88 -32.47 27.15 28.63
C GLY A 88 -32.10 27.42 27.17
N ILE A 89 -31.15 26.64 26.69
CA ILE A 89 -30.73 26.62 25.29
C ILE A 89 -30.91 25.22 24.73
N LEU A 90 -31.44 25.15 23.51
CA LEU A 90 -31.26 24.01 22.64
C LEU A 90 -29.91 24.17 21.95
N LYS A 91 -28.94 23.35 22.35
CA LYS A 91 -27.60 23.29 21.74
C LYS A 91 -27.60 22.26 20.63
N ILE A 92 -27.19 22.65 19.43
CA ILE A 92 -27.31 21.86 18.20
C ILE A 92 -25.93 21.76 17.56
N ASP A 93 -25.39 20.57 17.48
CA ASP A 93 -24.13 20.32 16.78
C ASP A 93 -24.45 20.02 15.31
N LEU A 94 -23.86 20.83 14.42
CA LEU A 94 -24.06 20.77 12.98
C LEU A 94 -22.89 20.03 12.32
N GLU A 95 -23.19 19.30 11.26
CA GLU A 95 -22.20 18.72 10.35
C GLU A 95 -21.37 19.82 9.64
N PRO A 96 -20.16 19.49 9.13
CA PRO A 96 -19.37 20.40 8.32
C PRO A 96 -20.12 20.97 7.13
N GLY A 97 -19.80 22.22 6.77
CA GLY A 97 -20.53 22.97 5.75
C GLY A 97 -20.54 22.32 4.35
N TYR A 98 -19.50 21.62 3.94
CA TYR A 98 -19.50 20.93 2.63
C TYR A 98 -20.65 19.92 2.47
N LYS A 99 -21.15 19.32 3.57
CA LYS A 99 -22.31 18.41 3.54
C LYS A 99 -23.64 19.13 3.35
N ALA A 100 -23.69 20.42 3.66
CA ALA A 100 -24.88 21.26 3.46
C ALA A 100 -25.02 21.70 1.99
N GLY A 101 -23.94 21.66 1.22
CA GLY A 101 -23.86 22.21 -0.14
C GLY A 101 -23.70 23.73 -0.15
N ASN A 102 -23.25 24.28 -1.29
CA ASN A 102 -22.98 25.71 -1.43
C ASN A 102 -24.25 26.56 -1.35
N GLY A 103 -24.16 27.71 -0.67
CA GLY A 103 -25.23 28.69 -0.55
C GLY A 103 -25.97 28.63 0.79
N THR A 104 -27.18 29.19 0.81
CA THR A 104 -28.02 29.24 2.02
C THR A 104 -29.10 28.18 1.97
N THR A 105 -29.15 27.33 3.00
CA THR A 105 -30.16 26.30 3.20
C THR A 105 -30.94 26.56 4.49
N GLN A 106 -32.18 26.07 4.55
CA GLN A 106 -33.03 26.19 5.72
C GLN A 106 -33.30 24.82 6.32
N HIS A 107 -33.07 24.69 7.62
CA HIS A 107 -33.26 23.46 8.36
C HIS A 107 -34.22 23.70 9.52
N GLN A 108 -35.18 22.80 9.70
CA GLN A 108 -36.16 22.89 10.78
C GLN A 108 -35.79 21.95 11.91
N ILE A 109 -35.87 22.46 13.14
CA ILE A 109 -35.71 21.68 14.36
C ILE A 109 -36.86 22.00 15.31
N SER A 110 -37.39 20.98 15.98
CA SER A 110 -38.52 21.12 16.89
C SER A 110 -38.09 20.75 18.29
N MET A 111 -38.29 21.66 19.24
CA MET A 111 -38.22 21.34 20.65
C MET A 111 -39.61 20.97 21.17
N LEU A 112 -39.70 19.78 21.74
CA LEU A 112 -40.90 19.17 22.27
C LEU A 112 -40.93 19.36 23.79
N ALA A 113 -42.10 19.71 24.33
CA ALA A 113 -42.39 19.80 25.74
C ALA A 113 -43.79 19.21 25.95
N CYS A 114 -43.88 18.13 26.71
CA CYS A 114 -45.09 17.33 26.83
C CYS A 114 -45.38 16.94 28.27
N PHE A 115 -46.65 16.70 28.58
CA PHE A 115 -47.08 16.22 29.89
C PHE A 115 -46.89 14.69 30.05
N ASP A 116 -46.66 13.97 28.94
CA ASP A 116 -46.35 12.54 28.92
C ASP A 116 -45.04 12.24 28.17
N GLU A 117 -44.43 11.11 28.52
CA GLU A 117 -43.13 10.67 27.97
C GLU A 117 -43.17 10.39 26.46
N TYR A 118 -44.33 10.03 25.92
CA TYR A 118 -44.51 9.74 24.48
C TYR A 118 -44.96 10.97 23.69
N CYS A 119 -45.10 12.12 24.35
CA CYS A 119 -45.48 13.38 23.75
C CYS A 119 -46.84 13.36 23.02
N ASN A 120 -47.82 12.62 23.55
CA ASN A 120 -49.20 12.65 23.03
C ASN A 120 -49.97 13.90 23.46
N GLU A 121 -49.60 14.50 24.60
CA GLU A 121 -50.20 15.69 25.18
C GLU A 121 -49.17 16.81 25.31
N HIS A 122 -49.26 17.79 24.43
CA HIS A 122 -48.29 18.88 24.35
C HIS A 122 -48.56 19.95 25.41
N VAL A 123 -47.48 20.46 26.01
CA VAL A 123 -47.52 21.71 26.78
C VAL A 123 -47.92 22.84 25.82
N PRO A 124 -48.82 23.77 26.22
CA PRO A 124 -49.16 24.93 25.41
C PRO A 124 -47.91 25.64 24.88
N GLY A 125 -47.87 25.89 23.57
CA GLY A 125 -46.71 26.46 22.88
C GLY A 125 -45.68 25.46 22.36
N SER A 126 -45.86 24.15 22.61
CA SER A 126 -45.07 23.07 22.00
C SER A 126 -45.78 22.44 20.78
N PRO A 127 -45.09 22.03 19.70
CA PRO A 127 -43.65 22.15 19.48
C PRO A 127 -43.21 23.60 19.30
N ILE A 128 -42.02 23.92 19.84
CA ILE A 128 -41.29 25.13 19.45
C ILE A 128 -40.54 24.77 18.17
N ASN A 129 -41.11 25.16 17.03
CA ASN A 129 -40.49 25.01 15.73
C ASN A 129 -39.49 26.14 15.54
N ALA A 130 -38.23 25.78 15.33
CA ALA A 130 -37.16 26.71 15.10
C ALA A 130 -36.49 26.46 13.75
N THR A 131 -36.10 27.55 13.10
CA THR A 131 -35.46 27.54 11.77
C THR A 131 -34.00 27.92 11.91
N ILE A 132 -33.13 27.10 11.32
CA ILE A 132 -31.71 27.38 11.16
C ILE A 132 -31.51 27.78 9.71
N ASN A 133 -31.20 29.05 9.48
CA ASN A 133 -30.74 29.53 8.17
C ASN A 133 -29.22 29.33 8.13
N TYR A 134 -28.77 28.29 7.44
CA TYR A 134 -27.37 27.92 7.37
C TYR A 134 -26.79 28.32 6.01
N SER A 135 -25.82 29.23 6.02
CA SER A 135 -25.14 29.68 4.82
C SER A 135 -23.69 29.25 4.83
N VAL A 136 -23.25 28.57 3.78
CA VAL A 136 -21.85 28.20 3.58
C VAL A 136 -21.42 28.58 2.17
N GLU A 137 -20.17 29.03 2.03
CA GLU A 137 -19.55 29.29 0.73
C GLU A 137 -18.54 28.19 0.44
N LEU A 138 -18.80 27.44 -0.63
CA LEU A 138 -17.87 26.44 -1.18
C LEU A 138 -17.18 27.08 -2.37
N ASN A 139 -15.99 27.63 -2.14
CA ASN A 139 -15.18 28.29 -3.17
C ASN A 139 -13.96 27.46 -3.57
N GLU A 140 -13.85 26.24 -3.05
CA GLU A 140 -12.77 25.34 -3.38
C GLU A 140 -12.89 24.77 -4.81
N GLN A 141 -11.78 24.77 -5.53
CA GLN A 141 -11.70 24.30 -6.91
C GLN A 141 -10.36 23.61 -7.17
N ALA A 142 -10.40 22.47 -7.85
CA ALA A 142 -9.23 21.78 -8.36
C ALA A 142 -8.99 22.16 -9.84
N ILE A 143 -7.74 22.46 -10.19
CA ILE A 143 -7.34 22.81 -11.55
C ILE A 143 -6.02 22.11 -11.89
N LEU A 144 -5.98 21.39 -13.00
CA LEU A 144 -4.74 20.91 -13.58
C LEU A 144 -4.08 22.06 -14.36
N LEU A 145 -2.87 22.46 -14.01
CA LEU A 145 -2.19 23.58 -14.67
C LEU A 145 -1.51 23.20 -15.98
N GLU A 146 -1.23 21.92 -16.17
CA GLU A 146 -0.52 21.34 -17.31
C GLU A 146 -1.39 20.22 -17.88
N ASP A 147 -2.05 20.46 -19.01
CA ASP A 147 -2.90 19.49 -19.73
C ASP A 147 -2.14 18.72 -20.81
N GLU A 148 -0.81 18.87 -20.88
CA GLU A 148 0.00 18.12 -21.81
C GLU A 148 -0.09 16.61 -21.57
N THR A 149 -0.32 15.86 -22.64
CA THR A 149 -0.36 14.40 -22.61
C THR A 149 0.99 13.84 -22.16
N ILE A 150 0.97 12.92 -21.19
CA ILE A 150 2.15 12.12 -20.85
C ILE A 150 2.34 11.10 -21.97
N HIS A 151 3.31 11.33 -22.85
CA HIS A 151 3.69 10.37 -23.88
C HIS A 151 4.76 9.40 -23.37
N TYR A 152 4.48 8.10 -23.49
CA TYR A 152 5.39 7.03 -23.14
C TYR A 152 5.27 5.88 -24.14
N HIS A 153 6.26 5.78 -25.02
CA HIS A 153 6.30 4.78 -26.09
C HIS A 153 7.59 3.99 -25.96
N ALA A 154 7.49 2.70 -25.68
CA ALA A 154 8.66 1.87 -25.45
C ALA A 154 8.41 0.41 -25.84
N ALA A 155 9.44 -0.26 -26.35
CA ALA A 155 9.45 -1.72 -26.39
C ALA A 155 9.68 -2.27 -24.97
N THR A 156 9.22 -3.49 -24.67
CA THR A 156 9.46 -4.13 -23.37
C THR A 156 10.94 -4.21 -22.98
N ASN A 157 11.83 -4.25 -24.00
CA ASN A 157 13.28 -4.29 -23.84
C ASN A 157 14.02 -2.97 -24.12
N ALA A 158 13.29 -1.89 -24.42
CA ALA A 158 13.89 -0.58 -24.56
C ALA A 158 14.42 -0.14 -23.20
N LEU A 159 15.58 0.53 -23.18
CA LEU A 159 16.01 1.21 -21.96
C LEU A 159 15.07 2.37 -21.73
N VAL A 160 14.35 2.31 -20.62
CA VAL A 160 13.58 3.45 -20.18
C VAL A 160 13.99 3.84 -18.79
N ASP A 161 14.53 5.05 -18.72
CA ASP A 161 14.65 5.75 -17.46
C ASP A 161 13.26 6.30 -17.13
N ASN A 162 12.52 5.55 -16.31
CA ASN A 162 11.18 5.91 -15.93
C ASN A 162 11.22 6.93 -14.78
N ASN A 163 11.75 8.10 -15.10
CA ASN A 163 11.74 9.23 -14.19
C ASN A 163 10.29 9.61 -13.87
N LEU A 164 10.06 9.94 -12.59
CA LEU A 164 8.80 10.46 -12.08
C LEU A 164 8.28 11.57 -13.01
N LYS A 165 7.10 11.36 -13.59
CA LYS A 165 6.41 12.37 -14.38
C LYS A 165 5.68 13.30 -13.43
N GLN A 166 6.02 14.58 -13.49
CA GLN A 166 5.38 15.58 -12.64
C GLN A 166 4.23 16.27 -13.38
N ARG A 167 3.12 16.47 -12.69
CA ARG A 167 2.02 17.35 -13.09
C ARG A 167 1.70 18.31 -11.95
N THR A 168 1.43 19.56 -12.28
CA THR A 168 1.08 20.57 -11.25
C THR A 168 -0.43 20.71 -11.14
N ILE A 169 -0.95 20.47 -9.94
CA ILE A 169 -2.35 20.67 -9.55
C ILE A 169 -2.42 21.94 -8.70
N ARG A 170 -3.35 22.83 -9.00
CA ARG A 170 -3.65 24.00 -8.18
C ARG A 170 -5.01 23.83 -7.51
N LEU A 171 -5.01 23.93 -6.18
CA LEU A 171 -6.20 23.90 -5.34
C LEU A 171 -6.51 25.33 -4.91
N ARG A 172 -7.56 25.91 -5.48
CA ARG A 172 -8.04 27.23 -5.09
C ARG A 172 -9.10 27.11 -4.02
N GLY A 173 -9.33 28.21 -3.29
CA GLY A 173 -10.33 28.32 -2.25
C GLY A 173 -9.72 28.56 -0.87
N ASN A 174 -10.56 28.76 0.12
CA ASN A 174 -10.12 29.15 1.46
C ASN A 174 -9.43 28.00 2.21
N HIS A 175 -9.74 26.74 1.86
CA HIS A 175 -9.28 25.54 2.56
C HIS A 175 -8.67 24.49 1.62
N GLY A 176 -8.02 24.94 0.54
CA GLY A 176 -7.41 24.03 -0.44
C GLY A 176 -6.43 23.03 0.18
N ASP A 177 -5.74 23.43 1.24
CA ASP A 177 -4.78 22.63 2.01
C ASP A 177 -5.41 21.47 2.81
N GLN A 178 -6.73 21.50 3.03
CA GLN A 178 -7.47 20.50 3.80
C GLN A 178 -8.21 19.49 2.90
N LEU A 179 -8.17 19.69 1.58
CA LEU A 179 -8.82 18.79 0.63
C LEU A 179 -8.14 17.44 0.60
N LYS A 180 -8.94 16.41 0.31
CA LYS A 180 -8.49 15.03 0.17
C LYS A 180 -8.28 14.76 -1.30
N LEU A 181 -7.14 14.17 -1.61
CA LEU A 181 -6.80 13.79 -2.96
C LEU A 181 -6.65 12.28 -3.00
N SER A 182 -7.29 11.65 -3.96
CA SER A 182 -7.23 10.21 -4.17
C SER A 182 -7.13 9.90 -5.66
N ARG A 183 -6.62 8.72 -5.96
CA ARG A 183 -6.60 8.14 -7.30
C ARG A 183 -7.86 7.29 -7.48
N SER A 184 -8.40 7.21 -8.70
CA SER A 184 -9.34 6.13 -9.02
C SER A 184 -8.62 4.77 -9.05
N ASP A 185 -9.07 3.79 -8.27
CA ASP A 185 -8.46 2.45 -8.21
C ASP A 185 -8.34 1.80 -9.61
N GLY A 186 -7.31 0.96 -9.80
CA GLY A 186 -7.19 0.07 -10.97
C GLY A 186 -6.34 0.58 -12.14
N GLU A 187 -5.56 1.65 -11.97
CA GLU A 187 -4.71 2.17 -13.03
C GLU A 187 -3.50 1.27 -13.35
N VAL A 188 -3.61 0.51 -14.44
CA VAL A 188 -2.63 -0.50 -14.85
C VAL A 188 -1.24 0.09 -15.07
N ARG A 189 -1.15 1.35 -15.50
CA ARG A 189 0.06 2.04 -15.97
C ARG A 189 0.89 2.73 -14.89
N VAL A 190 0.27 3.05 -13.75
CA VAL A 190 0.89 3.87 -12.70
C VAL A 190 1.32 2.93 -11.59
N ASN A 191 2.61 2.93 -11.30
CA ASN A 191 3.18 2.19 -10.18
C ASN A 191 2.83 2.91 -8.87
N GLN A 192 3.12 4.22 -8.81
CA GLN A 192 2.90 5.05 -7.64
C GLN A 192 2.44 6.45 -8.06
N LEU A 193 1.61 7.07 -7.24
CA LEU A 193 1.27 8.49 -7.35
C LEU A 193 1.48 9.11 -5.97
N SER A 194 2.34 10.13 -5.89
CA SER A 194 2.49 10.92 -4.67
C SER A 194 2.15 12.37 -4.93
N LEU A 195 1.57 13.04 -3.93
CA LEU A 195 1.21 14.45 -4.01
C LEU A 195 2.07 15.24 -3.03
N THR A 196 2.87 16.16 -3.54
CA THR A 196 3.77 16.97 -2.72
C THR A 196 3.31 18.43 -2.75
N PRO A 197 3.03 19.07 -1.61
CA PRO A 197 2.70 20.49 -1.59
C PRO A 197 3.89 21.31 -2.10
N LYS A 198 3.66 22.17 -3.10
CA LYS A 198 4.60 23.18 -3.61
C LYS A 198 4.42 24.51 -2.89
N SER A 199 3.16 24.88 -2.63
CA SER A 199 2.75 26.11 -1.93
C SER A 199 1.46 25.84 -1.14
N TYR A 200 0.86 26.88 -0.57
CA TYR A 200 -0.44 26.80 0.13
C TYR A 200 -1.60 26.33 -0.79
N ASP A 201 -1.51 26.61 -2.09
CA ASP A 201 -2.56 26.36 -3.07
C ASP A 201 -2.10 25.50 -4.26
N GLU A 202 -0.89 24.95 -4.23
CA GLU A 202 -0.33 24.14 -5.32
C GLU A 202 0.30 22.86 -4.83
N TYR A 203 0.05 21.79 -5.58
CA TYR A 203 0.55 20.44 -5.35
C TYR A 203 1.24 19.93 -6.62
N ALA A 204 2.34 19.22 -6.43
CA ALA A 204 2.96 18.38 -7.44
C ALA A 204 2.35 16.97 -7.36
N ALA A 205 1.63 16.53 -8.38
CA ALA A 205 1.40 15.12 -8.63
C ALA A 205 2.66 14.52 -9.25
N LEU A 206 3.39 13.72 -8.48
CA LEU A 206 4.51 12.92 -8.96
C LEU A 206 3.98 11.54 -9.33
N ILE A 207 3.96 11.24 -10.62
CA ILE A 207 3.42 10.02 -11.21
C ILE A 207 4.59 9.12 -11.57
N ASP A 208 4.69 7.99 -10.91
CA ASP A 208 5.57 6.90 -11.28
C ASP A 208 4.85 5.97 -12.24
N LEU A 209 5.35 5.84 -13.46
CA LEU A 209 4.80 4.88 -14.40
C LEU A 209 5.31 3.48 -14.06
N LYS A 210 4.74 2.43 -14.64
CA LYS A 210 5.35 1.10 -14.62
C LYS A 210 6.40 0.99 -15.72
N LEU A 211 7.46 0.22 -15.46
CA LEU A 211 8.40 -0.16 -16.52
C LEU A 211 7.71 -0.98 -17.61
N PRO A 212 8.19 -0.92 -18.88
CA PRO A 212 7.53 -1.56 -20.01
C PRO A 212 7.33 -3.07 -19.84
N HIS A 213 8.31 -3.76 -19.25
CA HIS A 213 8.26 -5.22 -19.04
C HIS A 213 7.24 -5.66 -17.98
N ASN A 214 6.78 -4.74 -17.12
CA ASN A 214 5.71 -5.01 -16.15
C ASN A 214 4.32 -4.90 -16.78
N LEU A 215 4.26 -4.48 -18.05
CA LEU A 215 3.05 -4.33 -18.83
C LEU A 215 3.10 -5.28 -20.03
N ALA A 216 1.94 -5.80 -20.44
CA ALA A 216 1.88 -6.57 -21.67
C ALA A 216 2.07 -5.65 -22.88
N VAL A 217 2.36 -6.21 -24.05
CA VAL A 217 2.37 -5.46 -25.30
C VAL A 217 0.96 -4.97 -25.60
N GLY A 218 0.80 -3.68 -25.88
CA GLY A 218 -0.50 -3.08 -26.12
C GLY A 218 -0.53 -1.56 -26.03
N ASP A 219 -1.69 -1.02 -26.33
CA ASP A 219 -2.02 0.40 -26.15
C ASP A 219 -2.80 0.55 -24.85
N TYR A 220 -2.25 1.36 -23.95
CA TYR A 220 -2.83 1.71 -22.66
C TYR A 220 -3.22 3.20 -22.61
N SER A 221 -3.39 3.87 -23.75
CA SER A 221 -3.74 5.29 -23.79
C SER A 221 -5.11 5.57 -23.16
N GLY A 222 -5.23 6.74 -22.53
CA GLY A 222 -6.42 7.15 -21.79
C GLY A 222 -6.05 8.11 -20.66
N ASP A 223 -7.03 8.64 -19.97
CA ASP A 223 -6.78 9.61 -18.91
C ASP A 223 -6.52 8.87 -17.58
N LEU A 224 -5.63 9.43 -16.75
CA LEU A 224 -5.48 9.10 -15.35
C LEU A 224 -6.40 10.03 -14.55
N GLU A 225 -7.33 9.44 -13.80
CA GLU A 225 -8.30 10.19 -13.01
C GLU A 225 -7.76 10.49 -11.59
N LEU A 226 -7.73 11.78 -11.24
CA LEU A 226 -7.36 12.26 -9.91
C LEU A 226 -8.56 12.92 -9.25
N ASN A 227 -9.00 12.36 -8.14
CA ASN A 227 -10.12 12.86 -7.35
C ASN A 227 -9.64 13.86 -6.31
N VAL A 228 -10.38 14.97 -6.16
CA VAL A 228 -10.17 16.00 -5.15
C VAL A 228 -11.50 16.28 -4.46
N CYS A 229 -11.54 16.08 -3.15
CA CYS A 229 -12.80 15.94 -2.41
C CYS A 229 -12.69 16.58 -1.02
N TYR A 230 -13.83 16.91 -0.44
CA TYR A 230 -13.90 17.43 0.93
C TYR A 230 -13.74 16.33 1.99
N ASP A 231 -13.97 15.07 1.62
CA ASP A 231 -13.97 13.89 2.47
C ASP A 231 -13.11 12.75 1.89
N GLU A 232 -12.76 11.77 2.72
CA GLU A 232 -11.84 10.68 2.35
C GLU A 232 -12.47 9.71 1.35
N GLN A 233 -13.79 9.49 1.42
CA GLN A 233 -14.53 8.61 0.52
C GLN A 233 -14.86 9.26 -0.83
N CYS A 234 -14.59 10.57 -0.96
CA CYS A 234 -14.98 11.37 -2.10
C CYS A 234 -16.48 11.38 -2.41
N ASP A 235 -17.34 11.30 -1.39
CA ASP A 235 -18.78 11.49 -1.58
C ASP A 235 -19.11 12.96 -1.95
N TYR A 236 -18.20 13.89 -1.60
CA TYR A 236 -18.34 15.32 -1.84
C TYR A 236 -17.15 15.87 -2.64
N PRO A 237 -17.12 15.69 -3.98
CA PRO A 237 -16.05 16.22 -4.82
C PRO A 237 -16.07 17.74 -4.88
N VAL A 238 -14.89 18.36 -4.94
CA VAL A 238 -14.78 19.81 -5.15
C VAL A 238 -15.04 20.17 -6.62
N ALA A 239 -15.31 21.45 -6.90
CA ALA A 239 -15.48 21.91 -8.28
C ALA A 239 -14.21 21.62 -9.12
N GLY A 240 -14.39 21.06 -10.31
CA GLY A 240 -13.27 20.67 -11.19
C GLY A 240 -12.70 19.27 -10.94
N SER A 241 -13.19 18.54 -9.92
CA SER A 241 -12.91 17.11 -9.74
C SER A 241 -13.94 16.24 -10.49
N PRO A 242 -13.55 15.08 -11.05
CA PRO A 242 -12.17 14.59 -11.14
C PRO A 242 -11.34 15.37 -12.15
N LEU A 243 -10.04 15.50 -11.86
CA LEU A 243 -9.04 15.99 -12.81
C LEU A 243 -8.64 14.84 -13.74
N GLN A 244 -8.60 15.11 -15.04
CA GLN A 244 -8.18 14.16 -16.06
C GLN A 244 -6.76 14.50 -16.51
N VAL A 245 -5.81 13.59 -16.26
CA VAL A 245 -4.42 13.73 -16.74
C VAL A 245 -4.27 12.86 -17.99
N PRO A 246 -4.19 13.44 -19.20
CA PRO A 246 -4.14 12.65 -20.42
C PRO A 246 -2.84 11.88 -20.54
N MET A 247 -2.93 10.60 -20.91
CA MET A 247 -1.78 9.73 -21.13
C MET A 247 -1.87 9.00 -22.46
N ASP A 248 -0.72 8.88 -23.12
CA ASP A 248 -0.50 8.11 -24.35
C ASP A 248 0.63 7.12 -24.06
N PHE A 249 0.24 5.87 -23.79
CA PHE A 249 1.12 4.86 -23.20
C PHE A 249 1.09 3.60 -24.07
N VAL A 250 2.11 3.42 -24.91
CA VAL A 250 2.19 2.34 -25.89
C VAL A 250 3.38 1.45 -25.58
N ILE A 251 3.11 0.16 -25.36
CA ILE A 251 4.13 -0.87 -25.18
C ILE A 251 4.20 -1.73 -26.43
N GLU A 252 5.36 -1.74 -27.06
CA GLU A 252 5.63 -2.53 -28.25
C GLU A 252 6.36 -3.84 -27.90
N ALA A 253 6.23 -4.82 -28.79
CA ALA A 253 7.02 -6.05 -28.68
C ALA A 253 8.53 -5.75 -28.75
N PRO A 254 9.38 -6.61 -28.15
CA PRO A 254 10.82 -6.42 -28.19
C PRO A 254 11.32 -6.27 -29.64
N THR A 255 12.20 -5.30 -29.87
CA THR A 255 12.75 -5.02 -31.21
C THR A 255 13.75 -6.07 -31.69
N GLN A 256 14.25 -6.92 -30.79
CA GLN A 256 15.13 -8.04 -31.13
C GLN A 256 14.34 -9.33 -30.99
N ALA A 257 14.30 -10.13 -32.07
CA ALA A 257 13.80 -11.49 -31.98
C ALA A 257 14.65 -12.25 -30.95
N LEU A 258 14.01 -12.90 -29.99
CA LEU A 258 14.66 -13.83 -29.06
C LEU A 258 15.35 -14.91 -29.90
N SER A 259 16.65 -14.74 -30.12
CA SER A 259 17.52 -15.79 -30.60
C SER A 259 17.60 -16.82 -29.49
N ASN A 260 17.21 -18.07 -29.77
CA ASN A 260 17.30 -19.17 -28.82
C ASN A 260 18.78 -19.51 -28.55
N ALA A 261 19.44 -18.74 -27.68
CA ALA A 261 20.86 -18.94 -27.38
C ALA A 261 21.13 -20.22 -26.57
N LEU A 262 20.14 -20.68 -25.80
CA LEU A 262 20.13 -21.98 -25.12
C LEU A 262 18.90 -22.77 -25.58
N ALA A 263 19.10 -23.97 -26.13
CA ALA A 263 17.97 -24.83 -26.50
C ALA A 263 17.30 -25.41 -25.25
N VAL A 264 16.01 -25.77 -25.37
CA VAL A 264 15.27 -26.46 -24.30
C VAL A 264 16.01 -27.75 -23.92
N ASN A 265 16.15 -27.99 -22.62
CA ASN A 265 16.90 -29.09 -21.99
C ASN A 265 18.41 -29.09 -22.26
N GLU A 266 18.94 -28.08 -22.96
CA GLU A 266 20.39 -27.87 -23.06
C GLU A 266 20.93 -27.29 -21.75
N ARG A 267 22.19 -27.62 -21.44
CA ARG A 267 22.86 -27.24 -20.21
C ARG A 267 24.09 -26.39 -20.51
N LEU A 268 24.15 -25.21 -19.91
CA LEU A 268 25.34 -24.36 -19.92
C LEU A 268 26.05 -24.47 -18.58
N LYS A 269 27.26 -25.04 -18.57
CA LYS A 269 28.07 -25.14 -17.36
C LYS A 269 28.78 -23.82 -17.07
N PHE A 270 28.75 -23.40 -15.81
CA PHE A 270 29.53 -22.27 -15.33
C PHE A 270 30.88 -22.72 -14.79
N GLY A 271 31.93 -21.97 -15.12
CA GLY A 271 33.29 -22.18 -14.59
C GLY A 271 33.53 -21.53 -13.23
N TYR A 272 32.46 -21.20 -12.52
CA TYR A 272 32.42 -20.47 -11.25
C TYR A 272 31.24 -20.95 -10.42
N GLU A 273 31.29 -20.75 -9.10
CA GLU A 273 30.12 -20.99 -8.26
C GLU A 273 29.10 -19.87 -8.41
N VAL A 274 27.83 -20.17 -8.20
CA VAL A 274 26.75 -19.17 -8.16
C VAL A 274 26.26 -19.07 -6.71
N LEU A 275 26.48 -17.91 -6.10
CA LEU A 275 26.04 -17.63 -4.72
C LEU A 275 24.61 -17.09 -4.69
N GLN A 276 24.31 -16.16 -5.60
CA GLN A 276 22.98 -15.58 -5.79
C GLN A 276 22.73 -15.34 -7.27
N ALA A 277 21.46 -15.36 -7.67
CA ALA A 277 21.06 -15.05 -9.03
C ALA A 277 19.76 -14.23 -9.04
N ALA A 278 19.64 -13.33 -10.01
CA ALA A 278 18.43 -12.56 -10.26
C ALA A 278 18.23 -12.38 -11.78
N TYR A 279 16.98 -12.26 -12.18
CA TYR A 279 16.62 -11.96 -13.56
C TYR A 279 16.36 -10.46 -13.71
N VAL A 280 16.91 -9.85 -14.76
CA VAL A 280 16.68 -8.43 -15.10
C VAL A 280 15.66 -8.39 -16.25
N PRO A 281 14.37 -8.19 -15.93
CA PRO A 281 13.31 -8.18 -16.93
C PRO A 281 13.44 -7.00 -17.90
N GLY A 282 12.91 -7.20 -19.10
CA GLY A 282 13.05 -6.31 -20.25
C GLY A 282 14.44 -6.37 -20.89
N LEU A 283 15.53 -6.43 -20.14
CA LEU A 283 16.87 -6.63 -20.74
C LEU A 283 17.19 -8.09 -21.06
N ASN A 284 16.35 -9.03 -20.58
CA ASN A 284 16.54 -10.47 -20.72
C ASN A 284 17.94 -10.94 -20.26
N LEU A 285 18.36 -10.46 -19.08
CA LEU A 285 19.65 -10.80 -18.49
C LEU A 285 19.46 -11.66 -17.25
N LEU A 286 20.33 -12.65 -17.10
CA LEU A 286 20.53 -13.35 -15.85
C LEU A 286 21.80 -12.80 -15.19
N VAL A 287 21.67 -12.25 -13.98
CA VAL A 287 22.80 -11.76 -13.20
C VAL A 287 23.10 -12.71 -12.05
N MET A 288 24.37 -13.01 -11.84
CA MET A 288 24.84 -14.01 -10.87
C MET A 288 26.07 -13.50 -10.14
N THR A 289 26.22 -13.83 -8.86
CA THR A 289 27.42 -13.50 -8.10
C THR A 289 28.24 -14.74 -7.79
N SER A 290 29.56 -14.60 -7.74
CA SER A 290 30.52 -15.66 -7.37
C SER A 290 31.50 -15.16 -6.31
N LYS A 291 32.11 -16.07 -5.54
CA LYS A 291 33.35 -15.79 -4.77
C LYS A 291 34.55 -16.60 -5.29
N SER A 292 34.31 -17.76 -5.91
CA SER A 292 35.31 -18.63 -6.54
C SER A 292 35.04 -18.79 -8.04
N PRO A 293 36.07 -18.68 -8.92
CA PRO A 293 37.49 -18.47 -8.59
C PRO A 293 37.83 -17.03 -8.17
N ALA A 294 36.89 -16.10 -8.34
CA ALA A 294 37.04 -14.72 -7.92
C ALA A 294 35.68 -14.13 -7.49
N SER A 295 35.72 -13.06 -6.71
CA SER A 295 34.54 -12.28 -6.37
C SER A 295 34.08 -11.44 -7.57
N GLN A 296 33.01 -11.87 -8.23
CA GLN A 296 32.54 -11.26 -9.48
C GLN A 296 31.01 -11.18 -9.56
N LEU A 297 30.54 -10.19 -10.32
CA LEU A 297 29.21 -10.16 -10.91
C LEU A 297 29.31 -10.70 -12.35
N HIS A 298 28.55 -11.75 -12.66
CA HIS A 298 28.39 -12.31 -13.98
C HIS A 298 27.03 -11.88 -14.56
N VAL A 299 27.03 -11.42 -15.81
CA VAL A 299 25.85 -11.01 -16.56
C VAL A 299 25.75 -11.88 -17.79
N TYR A 300 24.79 -12.79 -17.79
CA TYR A 300 24.50 -13.67 -18.90
C TYR A 300 23.33 -13.10 -19.72
N ASP A 301 23.62 -12.74 -20.96
CA ASP A 301 22.62 -12.29 -21.93
C ASP A 301 21.93 -13.50 -22.57
N LEU A 302 20.64 -13.67 -22.27
CA LEU A 302 19.85 -14.80 -22.75
C LEU A 302 19.54 -14.71 -24.26
N ALA A 303 19.62 -13.53 -24.87
CA ALA A 303 19.41 -13.35 -26.30
C ALA A 303 20.65 -13.74 -27.11
N THR A 304 21.85 -13.40 -26.63
CA THR A 304 23.12 -13.67 -27.35
C THR A 304 23.90 -14.87 -26.82
N GLY A 305 23.59 -15.37 -25.63
CA GLY A 305 24.30 -16.44 -24.95
C GLY A 305 25.68 -16.04 -24.42
N LYS A 306 25.97 -14.74 -24.34
CA LYS A 306 27.27 -14.22 -23.89
C LYS A 306 27.25 -13.92 -22.40
N THR A 307 28.39 -14.18 -21.74
CA THR A 307 28.62 -13.78 -20.35
C THR A 307 29.62 -12.62 -20.29
N HIS A 308 29.27 -11.58 -19.55
CA HIS A 308 30.18 -10.52 -19.14
C HIS A 308 30.46 -10.65 -17.64
N SER A 309 31.70 -10.46 -17.21
CA SER A 309 32.09 -10.61 -15.80
C SER A 309 32.77 -9.34 -15.29
N PHE A 310 32.36 -8.88 -14.12
CA PHE A 310 32.83 -7.66 -13.48
C PHE A 310 33.39 -7.99 -12.10
N SER A 311 34.65 -7.59 -11.84
CA SER A 311 35.26 -7.82 -10.53
C SER A 311 34.63 -6.94 -9.45
N LEU A 312 34.28 -7.57 -8.34
CA LEU A 312 33.80 -6.90 -7.13
C LEU A 312 34.97 -6.54 -6.21
N SER A 313 34.79 -5.52 -5.37
CA SER A 313 35.80 -5.08 -4.39
C SER A 313 36.02 -6.11 -3.29
N ASN A 314 34.97 -6.84 -2.92
CA ASN A 314 34.93 -7.82 -1.84
C ASN A 314 33.97 -8.97 -2.19
N GLN A 315 33.90 -9.96 -1.31
CA GLN A 315 32.97 -11.07 -1.45
C GLN A 315 31.50 -10.58 -1.46
N PRO A 316 30.69 -11.01 -2.45
CA PRO A 316 29.27 -10.67 -2.48
C PRO A 316 28.50 -11.37 -1.36
N VAL A 317 27.58 -10.63 -0.74
CA VAL A 317 26.69 -11.12 0.34
C VAL A 317 25.21 -11.00 0.00
N SER A 318 24.83 -10.02 -0.83
CA SER A 318 23.45 -9.83 -1.28
C SER A 318 23.42 -9.28 -2.71
N LEU A 319 22.39 -9.67 -3.47
CA LEU A 319 22.18 -9.30 -4.87
C LEU A 319 20.71 -8.88 -5.04
N THR A 320 20.49 -7.73 -5.66
CA THR A 320 19.15 -7.24 -5.97
C THR A 320 19.13 -6.50 -7.30
N VAL A 321 17.96 -6.37 -7.90
CA VAL A 321 17.75 -5.71 -9.19
C VAL A 321 16.53 -4.81 -9.09
N ASP A 322 16.58 -3.64 -9.73
CA ASP A 322 15.43 -2.74 -9.79
C ASP A 322 14.47 -3.22 -10.89
N THR A 323 13.37 -3.83 -10.48
CA THR A 323 12.31 -4.32 -11.39
C THR A 323 11.17 -3.33 -11.52
N LEU A 324 11.22 -2.18 -10.85
CA LEU A 324 10.05 -1.32 -10.67
C LEU A 324 10.21 0.02 -11.36
N ALA A 325 11.39 0.63 -11.26
CA ALA A 325 11.55 2.04 -11.56
C ALA A 325 12.75 2.37 -12.44
N LYS A 326 13.85 1.60 -12.37
CA LYS A 326 15.00 1.77 -13.27
C LYS A 326 15.46 0.45 -13.89
N GLN A 327 15.07 0.23 -15.15
CA GLN A 327 15.45 -0.96 -15.89
C GLN A 327 16.98 -1.08 -16.03
N GLY A 328 17.51 -2.27 -15.71
CA GLY A 328 18.93 -2.56 -15.84
C GLY A 328 19.81 -2.20 -14.64
N ARG A 329 19.24 -1.69 -13.54
CA ARG A 329 19.98 -1.49 -12.30
C ARG A 329 20.14 -2.80 -11.53
N VAL A 330 21.39 -3.14 -11.25
CA VAL A 330 21.82 -4.32 -10.48
C VAL A 330 22.68 -3.83 -9.33
N VAL A 331 22.37 -4.24 -8.10
CA VAL A 331 23.15 -3.86 -6.92
C VAL A 331 23.68 -5.11 -6.24
N VAL A 332 24.97 -5.10 -5.94
CA VAL A 332 25.65 -6.17 -5.21
C VAL A 332 26.21 -5.62 -3.91
N ALA A 333 25.70 -6.10 -2.78
CA ALA A 333 26.28 -5.80 -1.47
C ALA A 333 27.52 -6.67 -1.22
N THR A 334 28.53 -6.04 -0.64
CA THR A 334 29.74 -6.66 -0.10
C THR A 334 30.00 -6.09 1.31
N GLU A 335 31.14 -6.42 1.91
CA GLU A 335 31.47 -5.93 3.27
C GLU A 335 31.53 -4.39 3.34
N TYR A 336 30.61 -3.79 4.11
CA TYR A 336 30.41 -2.34 4.30
C TYR A 336 30.19 -1.52 3.02
N GLN A 337 29.84 -2.19 1.92
CA GLN A 337 29.71 -1.55 0.62
C GLN A 337 28.58 -2.16 -0.21
N ALA A 338 28.05 -1.37 -1.14
CA ALA A 338 27.24 -1.83 -2.23
C ALA A 338 27.79 -1.29 -3.55
N GLU A 339 27.82 -2.15 -4.55
CA GLU A 339 28.23 -1.82 -5.91
C GLU A 339 27.02 -1.78 -6.82
N VAL A 340 26.74 -0.61 -7.37
CA VAL A 340 25.62 -0.37 -8.28
C VAL A 340 26.13 -0.41 -9.72
N PHE A 341 25.48 -1.24 -10.53
CA PHE A 341 25.71 -1.37 -11.97
C PHE A 341 24.44 -0.98 -12.71
N ASP A 342 24.51 0.06 -13.54
CA ASP A 342 23.42 0.44 -14.44
C ASP A 342 23.78 -0.01 -15.87
N PHE A 343 23.09 -1.06 -16.34
CA PHE A 343 23.31 -1.67 -17.65
C PHE A 343 22.48 -1.01 -18.77
N ASN A 344 23.03 -1.06 -19.98
CA ASN A 344 22.38 -0.60 -21.21
C ASN A 344 22.28 -1.77 -22.20
N SER A 345 21.12 -2.00 -22.82
CA SER A 345 20.92 -3.08 -23.81
C SER A 345 21.84 -2.99 -25.04
N ALA A 346 22.33 -1.80 -25.38
CA ALA A 346 23.27 -1.58 -26.48
C ALA A 346 24.74 -1.88 -26.11
N ASP A 347 25.10 -1.83 -24.82
CA ASP A 347 26.45 -2.15 -24.36
C ASP A 347 26.44 -2.70 -22.93
N LEU A 348 26.36 -4.04 -22.84
CA LEU A 348 26.47 -4.76 -21.59
C LEU A 348 27.90 -4.82 -21.05
N ALA A 349 28.92 -4.53 -21.86
CA ALA A 349 30.32 -4.68 -21.47
C ALA A 349 30.85 -3.48 -20.66
N THR A 350 30.20 -2.30 -20.76
CA THR A 350 30.62 -1.08 -20.07
C THR A 350 29.50 -0.42 -19.25
N PRO A 351 28.97 -1.09 -18.21
CA PRO A 351 27.95 -0.49 -17.35
C PRO A 351 28.49 0.74 -16.62
N THR A 352 27.58 1.65 -16.27
CA THR A 352 27.92 2.68 -15.28
C THR A 352 28.05 2.00 -13.92
N ARG A 353 29.17 2.23 -13.22
CA ARG A 353 29.46 1.60 -11.93
C ARG A 353 29.63 2.64 -10.85
N GLN A 354 28.99 2.43 -9.71
CA GLN A 354 29.14 3.26 -8.51
C GLN A 354 29.39 2.40 -7.28
N GLN A 355 30.17 2.93 -6.34
CA GLN A 355 30.33 2.35 -5.02
C GLN A 355 29.66 3.25 -3.98
N ILE A 356 28.87 2.60 -3.13
CA ILE A 356 28.10 3.18 -2.04
C ILE A 356 28.56 2.51 -0.74
N SER A 357 28.80 3.30 0.30
CA SER A 357 29.12 2.77 1.63
C SER A 357 27.84 2.38 2.35
N THR A 358 27.86 1.25 3.06
CA THR A 358 26.77 0.82 3.94
C THR A 358 27.28 0.77 5.38
N SER A 359 26.37 0.90 6.33
CA SER A 359 26.67 0.86 7.76
C SER A 359 26.91 -0.56 8.29
N TYR A 360 26.74 -1.59 7.46
CA TYR A 360 26.70 -3.00 7.88
C TYR A 360 27.74 -3.86 7.18
N ASN A 361 28.32 -4.83 7.91
CA ASN A 361 29.33 -5.77 7.39
C ASN A 361 28.72 -6.73 6.34
N SER A 362 27.44 -7.08 6.44
CA SER A 362 26.81 -7.98 5.45
C SER A 362 25.32 -7.65 5.33
N PRO A 363 24.96 -6.55 4.67
CA PRO A 363 23.56 -6.16 4.58
C PRO A 363 22.80 -7.05 3.58
N SER A 364 21.57 -7.41 3.94
CA SER A 364 20.58 -7.76 2.91
C SER A 364 20.09 -6.47 2.27
N ILE A 365 19.89 -6.48 0.94
CA ILE A 365 19.60 -5.25 0.19
C ILE A 365 18.40 -5.38 -0.74
N ALA A 366 17.68 -4.27 -0.91
CA ALA A 366 16.67 -4.07 -1.94
C ALA A 366 16.87 -2.69 -2.58
N VAL A 367 16.40 -2.50 -3.81
CA VAL A 367 16.58 -1.23 -4.54
C VAL A 367 15.30 -0.80 -5.22
N ARG A 368 15.04 0.51 -5.20
CA ARG A 368 13.95 1.17 -5.92
C ARG A 368 14.39 2.55 -6.36
N ARG A 369 14.57 2.77 -7.67
CA ARG A 369 15.24 3.98 -8.19
C ARG A 369 16.58 4.17 -7.48
N ASP A 370 16.85 5.41 -7.07
CA ASP A 370 18.03 5.80 -6.33
C ASP A 370 17.93 5.48 -4.82
N ASP A 371 16.85 4.89 -4.33
CA ASP A 371 16.78 4.40 -2.95
C ASP A 371 17.37 2.98 -2.87
N LEU A 372 18.51 2.85 -2.18
CA LEU A 372 19.07 1.56 -1.75
C LEU A 372 18.69 1.30 -0.30
N PHE A 373 17.94 0.23 -0.07
CA PHE A 373 17.61 -0.29 1.24
C PHE A 373 18.69 -1.30 1.64
N ALA A 374 19.32 -1.11 2.81
CA ALA A 374 20.30 -2.02 3.38
C ALA A 374 19.91 -2.36 4.81
N ALA A 375 19.61 -3.62 5.08
CA ALA A 375 19.20 -4.08 6.40
C ALA A 375 20.31 -4.89 7.08
N GLY A 376 20.55 -4.57 8.35
CA GLY A 376 21.50 -5.27 9.21
C GLY A 376 20.88 -5.53 10.58
N SER A 377 21.06 -4.60 11.52
CA SER A 377 20.33 -4.56 12.79
C SER A 377 19.13 -3.60 12.74
N ASN A 378 19.20 -2.60 11.87
CA ASN A 378 18.11 -1.71 11.52
C ASN A 378 18.06 -1.62 9.98
N LEU A 379 17.09 -0.89 9.45
CA LEU A 379 17.04 -0.53 8.04
C LEU A 379 17.81 0.79 7.83
N GLU A 380 18.81 0.76 6.96
CA GLU A 380 19.49 1.93 6.40
C GLU A 380 18.95 2.18 4.99
N VAL A 381 18.66 3.44 4.68
CA VAL A 381 18.28 3.86 3.33
C VAL A 381 19.31 4.85 2.81
N ILE A 382 19.79 4.59 1.61
CA ILE A 382 20.88 5.32 0.99
C ILE A 382 20.41 5.82 -0.37
N ASP A 383 20.45 7.14 -0.55
CA ASP A 383 20.26 7.74 -1.87
C ASP A 383 21.53 7.50 -2.69
N ILE A 384 21.44 6.69 -3.74
CA ILE A 384 22.55 6.31 -4.63
C ILE A 384 23.15 7.55 -5.31
N SER A 385 22.32 8.54 -5.65
CA SER A 385 22.73 9.74 -6.39
C SER A 385 23.51 10.72 -5.53
N THR A 386 23.05 10.95 -4.29
CA THR A 386 23.68 11.89 -3.35
C THR A 386 24.66 11.23 -2.40
N LYS A 387 24.58 9.90 -2.26
CA LYS A 387 25.28 9.07 -1.27
C LYS A 387 24.96 9.44 0.18
N SER A 388 23.84 10.12 0.40
CA SER A 388 23.33 10.40 1.74
C SER A 388 22.62 9.18 2.27
N SER A 389 22.75 8.90 3.57
CA SER A 389 22.06 7.80 4.22
C SER A 389 21.34 8.22 5.49
N GLU A 390 20.25 7.53 5.76
CA GLU A 390 19.46 7.62 6.98
C GLU A 390 19.27 6.21 7.54
N ILE A 391 19.37 6.06 8.86
CA ILE A 391 19.12 4.79 9.55
C ILE A 391 17.82 4.95 10.32
N SER A 392 16.89 4.02 10.11
CA SER A 392 15.62 3.96 10.84
C SER A 392 15.82 3.88 12.36
N GLU A 393 15.04 4.67 13.10
CA GLU A 393 14.94 4.57 14.56
C GLU A 393 13.77 3.66 14.96
N GLY A 394 13.98 2.75 15.92
CA GLY A 394 12.90 1.92 16.48
C GLY A 394 12.52 0.67 15.68
N VAL A 395 13.21 0.40 14.58
CA VAL A 395 12.94 -0.72 13.68
C VAL A 395 14.10 -1.69 13.72
N TYR A 396 13.95 -2.72 14.54
CA TYR A 396 14.94 -3.77 14.71
C TYR A 396 14.67 -4.87 13.70
N TRP A 397 15.64 -5.13 12.83
CA TRP A 397 15.59 -6.26 11.92
C TRP A 397 16.76 -7.15 12.30
N TYR A 398 16.52 -8.35 12.80
CA TYR A 398 17.59 -9.22 13.27
C TYR A 398 18.20 -10.04 12.13
N SER A 399 19.11 -9.41 11.35
CA SER A 399 19.76 -10.03 10.18
C SER A 399 18.75 -10.62 9.18
N PRO A 400 17.87 -9.76 8.64
CA PRO A 400 16.77 -10.18 7.80
C PRO A 400 17.24 -10.54 6.38
N ASP A 401 16.49 -11.42 5.69
CA ASP A 401 16.46 -11.38 4.22
C ASP A 401 15.37 -10.40 3.79
N ILE A 402 15.73 -9.33 3.07
CA ILE A 402 14.78 -8.28 2.70
C ILE A 402 14.44 -8.34 1.21
N LYS A 403 13.16 -8.13 0.91
CA LYS A 403 12.67 -8.03 -0.47
C LYS A 403 11.65 -6.92 -0.57
N LEU A 404 11.68 -6.24 -1.71
CA LEU A 404 10.70 -5.22 -2.06
C LEU A 404 9.55 -5.86 -2.83
N GLY A 405 8.31 -5.52 -2.45
CA GLY A 405 7.10 -6.01 -3.11
C GLY A 405 7.04 -5.57 -4.57
N SER A 406 6.29 -6.32 -5.39
CA SER A 406 6.19 -6.10 -6.85
C SER A 406 5.56 -4.77 -7.28
N ASN A 407 4.96 -4.01 -6.35
CA ASN A 407 4.51 -2.63 -6.55
C ASN A 407 5.49 -1.57 -5.99
N GLY A 408 6.47 -1.99 -5.19
CA GLY A 408 7.43 -1.09 -4.56
C GLY A 408 6.95 -0.38 -3.31
N ASP A 409 5.74 -0.69 -2.83
CA ASP A 409 5.14 0.01 -1.69
C ASP A 409 5.48 -0.63 -0.35
N VAL A 410 5.90 -1.90 -0.35
CA VAL A 410 6.16 -2.69 0.85
C VAL A 410 7.54 -3.28 0.79
N LEU A 411 8.34 -3.06 1.83
CA LEU A 411 9.58 -3.79 2.07
C LEU A 411 9.32 -4.79 3.20
N LEU A 412 9.49 -6.08 2.92
CA LEU A 412 9.40 -7.13 3.93
C LEU A 412 10.78 -7.69 4.26
N GLY A 413 10.98 -8.05 5.52
CA GLY A 413 12.13 -8.75 6.04
C GLY A 413 11.72 -10.03 6.75
N LEU A 414 12.38 -11.13 6.41
CA LEU A 414 12.27 -12.39 7.15
C LEU A 414 13.37 -12.47 8.21
N GLU A 415 12.98 -12.55 9.48
CA GLU A 415 13.90 -12.73 10.61
C GLU A 415 14.25 -14.21 10.81
N ALA A 416 14.98 -14.78 9.85
CA ALA A 416 15.24 -16.22 9.77
C ALA A 416 16.01 -16.79 10.98
N ASN A 417 16.72 -15.95 11.74
CA ASN A 417 17.57 -16.33 12.87
C ASN A 417 16.88 -16.30 14.24
N LEU A 418 15.60 -15.88 14.29
CA LEU A 418 14.79 -15.96 15.49
C LEU A 418 13.92 -17.22 15.47
N SER A 419 13.60 -17.72 16.66
CA SER A 419 12.70 -18.86 16.86
C SER A 419 11.58 -18.45 17.82
N PRO A 420 10.31 -18.42 17.38
CA PRO A 420 9.88 -18.66 16.00
C PRO A 420 10.36 -17.59 15.00
N GLN A 421 10.37 -17.94 13.71
CA GLN A 421 10.66 -16.97 12.65
C GLN A 421 9.48 -15.99 12.58
N SER A 422 9.77 -14.74 12.24
CA SER A 422 8.78 -13.66 12.08
C SER A 422 9.06 -12.87 10.81
N PHE A 423 8.04 -12.19 10.32
CA PHE A 423 8.18 -11.18 9.28
C PHE A 423 7.99 -9.78 9.86
N THR A 424 8.83 -8.87 9.41
CA THR A 424 8.70 -7.43 9.68
C THR A 424 8.51 -6.71 8.36
N GLY A 425 7.51 -5.83 8.29
CA GLY A 425 7.21 -5.06 7.08
C GLY A 425 7.16 -3.56 7.33
N VAL A 426 7.53 -2.78 6.31
CA VAL A 426 7.38 -1.32 6.31
C VAL A 426 6.80 -0.82 4.99
N PHE A 427 6.02 0.25 5.05
CA PHE A 427 5.61 0.98 3.85
C PHE A 427 6.72 1.90 3.36
N VAL A 428 6.84 1.98 2.04
CA VAL A 428 7.88 2.75 1.34
C VAL A 428 7.21 3.92 0.58
N GLU A 429 6.34 4.69 1.23
CA GLU A 429 5.72 5.88 0.62
C GLU A 429 6.37 7.20 1.10
N SER A 430 6.71 8.07 0.14
CA SER A 430 7.06 9.49 0.26
C SER A 430 7.65 9.97 1.60
N GLY A 431 8.96 9.78 1.83
CA GLY A 431 9.75 10.56 2.79
C GLY A 431 9.29 10.53 4.26
N GLN A 432 8.38 9.62 4.62
CA GLN A 432 7.89 9.40 5.96
C GLN A 432 7.92 7.90 6.22
N TRP A 433 8.89 7.48 7.02
CA TRP A 433 9.01 6.13 7.55
C TRP A 433 7.86 5.90 8.53
N ASN A 434 6.69 5.45 8.06
CA ASN A 434 5.64 5.02 8.97
C ASN A 434 5.93 3.58 9.39
N LEU A 435 6.74 3.49 10.42
CA LEU A 435 7.26 2.26 11.01
C LEU A 435 6.21 1.63 11.92
N GLN A 436 5.03 1.34 11.38
CA GLN A 436 4.17 0.35 12.02
C GLN A 436 4.76 -1.01 11.69
N ASN A 437 5.68 -1.47 12.54
CA ASN A 437 6.08 -2.87 12.56
C ASN A 437 4.80 -3.68 12.69
N THR A 438 4.42 -4.34 11.61
CA THR A 438 3.40 -5.38 11.67
C THR A 438 4.20 -6.67 11.73
N GLU A 439 4.30 -7.23 12.93
CA GLU A 439 4.69 -8.62 13.09
C GLU A 439 3.52 -9.49 12.61
N ASP A 440 3.81 -10.66 12.06
CA ASP A 440 2.73 -11.57 11.68
C ASP A 440 1.96 -12.02 12.93
N GLU A 441 0.62 -12.01 12.86
CA GLU A 441 -0.23 -12.45 13.99
C GLU A 441 0.01 -13.94 14.35
N TYR A 442 0.69 -14.68 13.46
CA TYR A 442 0.90 -16.12 13.48
C TYR A 442 2.31 -16.51 13.94
N HIS A 443 3.03 -15.60 14.62
CA HIS A 443 4.36 -15.87 15.13
C HIS A 443 4.41 -17.17 15.95
N GLY A 444 5.00 -18.21 15.36
CA GLY A 444 5.12 -19.55 15.95
C GLY A 444 4.02 -20.56 15.60
N ASP A 445 2.94 -20.15 14.96
CA ASP A 445 1.88 -21.03 14.47
C ASP A 445 2.27 -21.69 13.14
N HIS A 446 3.03 -20.97 12.31
CA HIS A 446 3.54 -21.46 11.03
C HIS A 446 5.07 -21.30 10.97
N SER A 447 5.77 -22.33 10.49
CA SER A 447 7.18 -22.18 10.13
C SER A 447 7.26 -21.56 8.74
N HIS A 448 8.20 -20.63 8.53
CA HIS A 448 8.32 -19.89 7.26
C HIS A 448 9.36 -20.45 6.28
N GLY A 449 10.09 -21.51 6.65
CA GLY A 449 11.00 -22.19 5.72
C GLY A 449 12.26 -21.39 5.33
N GLY A 450 12.54 -20.24 5.97
CA GLY A 450 13.79 -19.50 5.82
C GLY A 450 13.98 -18.71 4.51
N ILE A 451 13.00 -18.73 3.60
CA ILE A 451 13.00 -17.99 2.33
C ILE A 451 11.57 -17.57 1.99
N PHE A 452 11.40 -16.53 1.19
CA PHE A 452 10.08 -16.09 0.73
C PHE A 452 10.13 -15.39 -0.62
N TRP A 453 8.98 -15.23 -1.26
CA TRP A 453 8.79 -14.55 -2.54
C TRP A 453 7.51 -13.72 -2.53
N PHE A 454 7.45 -12.70 -3.38
CA PHE A 454 6.20 -12.00 -3.67
C PHE A 454 5.53 -12.63 -4.88
N ASP A 455 4.20 -12.65 -4.87
CA ASP A 455 3.44 -12.90 -6.08
C ASP A 455 3.54 -11.69 -7.02
N LYS A 456 3.28 -11.90 -8.31
CA LYS A 456 3.47 -10.87 -9.34
C LYS A 456 2.57 -9.65 -9.13
N ALA A 457 1.41 -9.83 -8.50
CA ALA A 457 0.48 -8.73 -8.20
C ALA A 457 0.89 -7.92 -6.98
N GLY A 458 1.78 -8.44 -6.12
CA GLY A 458 2.12 -7.82 -4.84
C GLY A 458 0.99 -7.89 -3.81
N GLU A 459 0.08 -8.86 -3.96
CA GLU A 459 -1.04 -9.11 -3.05
C GLU A 459 -0.66 -10.11 -1.96
N TYR A 460 0.25 -11.03 -2.26
CA TYR A 460 0.68 -12.09 -1.37
C TYR A 460 2.20 -12.17 -1.27
N TYR A 461 2.69 -12.59 -0.10
CA TYR A 461 3.99 -13.23 -0.01
C TYR A 461 3.83 -14.73 0.23
N ILE A 462 4.75 -15.51 -0.32
CA ILE A 462 4.79 -16.98 -0.25
C ILE A 462 6.08 -17.36 0.46
N ASP A 463 5.99 -18.19 1.50
CA ASP A 463 7.14 -18.65 2.26
C ASP A 463 7.71 -19.99 1.75
N GLY A 464 8.87 -20.40 2.27
CA GLY A 464 9.57 -21.62 1.87
C GLY A 464 8.81 -22.91 2.19
N ASN A 465 7.78 -22.88 3.03
CA ASN A 465 6.91 -24.01 3.32
C ASN A 465 5.60 -23.97 2.51
N GLY A 466 5.51 -23.02 1.57
CA GLY A 466 4.38 -22.83 0.69
C GLY A 466 3.18 -22.16 1.35
N ASN A 467 3.29 -21.65 2.57
CA ASN A 467 2.22 -20.80 3.10
C ASN A 467 2.23 -19.48 2.36
N TYR A 468 1.05 -18.92 2.10
CA TYR A 468 0.94 -17.60 1.52
C TYR A 468 0.00 -16.72 2.34
N TYR A 469 0.38 -15.45 2.42
CA TYR A 469 -0.20 -14.48 3.35
C TYR A 469 -0.55 -13.21 2.58
N THR A 470 -1.67 -12.58 2.93
CA THR A 470 -2.08 -11.30 2.35
C THR A 470 -1.16 -10.18 2.83
N LEU A 471 -0.76 -9.29 1.92
CA LEU A 471 0.12 -8.17 2.25
C LEU A 471 -0.62 -6.94 2.74
N LYS A 472 -1.83 -6.67 2.25
CA LYS A 472 -2.50 -5.38 2.42
C LYS A 472 -3.99 -5.51 2.70
N ASP A 473 -4.47 -4.78 3.69
CA ASP A 473 -5.89 -4.40 3.84
C ASP A 473 -5.97 -2.87 3.92
N GLY A 474 -6.39 -2.22 2.83
CA GLY A 474 -6.47 -0.76 2.77
C GLY A 474 -5.12 -0.07 2.92
N THR A 475 -4.84 0.58 4.07
CA THR A 475 -3.60 1.35 4.33
C THR A 475 -2.65 0.69 5.33
N HIS A 476 -2.91 -0.56 5.74
CA HIS A 476 -2.11 -1.27 6.74
C HIS A 476 -1.62 -2.62 6.20
N LEU A 477 -0.46 -3.06 6.69
CA LEU A 477 -0.02 -4.45 6.49
C LEU A 477 -0.85 -5.32 7.44
N ASP A 478 -1.37 -6.43 6.94
CA ASP A 478 -2.19 -7.36 7.73
C ASP A 478 -1.48 -8.71 7.94
N LEU A 479 -0.60 -9.10 7.00
CA LEU A 479 0.21 -10.32 7.04
C LEU A 479 -0.60 -11.59 7.40
N LYS A 480 -1.88 -11.64 7.03
CA LYS A 480 -2.77 -12.75 7.39
C LYS A 480 -2.57 -13.98 6.53
N TRP A 481 -2.53 -15.15 7.17
CA TRP A 481 -2.46 -16.43 6.47
C TRP A 481 -3.70 -16.63 5.60
N ALA A 482 -3.48 -16.81 4.29
CA ALA A 482 -4.52 -16.98 3.29
C ALA A 482 -4.64 -18.42 2.80
N GLY A 483 -3.59 -19.22 2.97
CA GLY A 483 -3.60 -20.63 2.62
C GLY A 483 -2.21 -21.23 2.47
N GLN A 484 -2.17 -22.42 1.90
CA GLN A 484 -0.93 -23.13 1.60
C GLN A 484 -0.98 -23.70 0.18
N LEU A 485 0.15 -23.61 -0.53
CA LEU A 485 0.34 -24.26 -1.82
C LEU A 485 0.32 -25.79 -1.62
N PRO A 486 -0.28 -26.54 -2.54
CA PRO A 486 -0.39 -27.99 -2.44
C PRO A 486 0.97 -28.67 -2.68
N LEU A 487 1.85 -28.71 -1.69
CA LEU A 487 3.17 -29.37 -1.77
C LEU A 487 3.07 -30.90 -1.69
N SER A 488 4.13 -31.62 -2.08
CA SER A 488 4.12 -33.09 -2.07
C SER A 488 4.16 -33.69 -0.66
N GLU A 489 3.21 -34.56 -0.33
CA GLU A 489 3.24 -35.28 0.96
C GLU A 489 4.26 -36.42 0.91
N LEU A 490 5.40 -36.25 1.60
CA LEU A 490 6.45 -37.26 1.67
C LEU A 490 6.37 -38.09 2.97
N SER A 491 6.35 -37.43 4.15
CA SER A 491 6.08 -38.04 5.46
C SER A 491 5.96 -36.98 6.57
N ASP A 492 5.47 -37.37 7.75
CA ASP A 492 5.42 -36.49 8.95
C ASP A 492 6.81 -35.97 9.39
N THR A 493 7.89 -36.65 9.00
CA THR A 493 9.27 -36.29 9.38
C THR A 493 9.95 -35.38 8.34
N TYR A 494 9.48 -35.41 7.08
CA TYR A 494 10.07 -34.68 5.97
C TYR A 494 8.99 -33.88 5.27
N LYS A 495 8.89 -32.60 5.63
CA LYS A 495 8.04 -31.65 4.92
C LYS A 495 8.80 -31.14 3.68
N PRO A 496 8.17 -31.13 2.49
CA PRO A 496 8.75 -30.46 1.33
C PRO A 496 8.93 -28.97 1.64
N SER A 497 9.99 -28.39 1.09
CA SER A 497 10.19 -26.93 1.06
C SER A 497 10.34 -26.48 -0.38
N ILE A 498 9.94 -25.25 -0.66
CA ILE A 498 10.14 -24.58 -1.93
C ILE A 498 11.57 -24.03 -1.94
N THR A 499 12.33 -24.33 -2.99
CA THR A 499 13.67 -23.76 -3.21
C THR A 499 13.67 -22.70 -4.32
N ALA A 500 12.68 -22.72 -5.20
CA ALA A 500 12.44 -21.65 -6.16
C ALA A 500 10.95 -21.49 -6.45
N PHE A 501 10.52 -20.25 -6.65
CA PHE A 501 9.14 -19.87 -6.92
C PHE A 501 9.07 -18.90 -8.09
N ILE A 502 8.05 -19.05 -8.91
CA ILE A 502 7.76 -18.26 -10.10
C ILE A 502 6.26 -17.99 -10.13
N ASP A 503 5.87 -16.74 -10.42
CA ASP A 503 4.50 -16.37 -10.76
C ASP A 503 4.42 -15.90 -12.22
N THR A 504 3.67 -16.63 -13.04
CA THR A 504 3.45 -16.30 -14.46
C THR A 504 2.29 -15.31 -14.66
N GLY A 505 1.48 -15.08 -13.62
CA GLY A 505 0.25 -14.31 -13.62
C GLY A 505 -0.99 -15.21 -13.45
N SER A 506 -1.06 -16.32 -14.19
CA SER A 506 -2.16 -17.31 -14.09
C SER A 506 -1.77 -18.57 -13.33
N GLU A 507 -0.47 -18.87 -13.26
CA GLU A 507 0.06 -20.10 -12.70
C GLU A 507 1.26 -19.81 -11.80
N TYR A 508 1.40 -20.56 -10.72
CA TYR A 508 2.63 -20.65 -9.95
C TYR A 508 3.46 -21.83 -10.42
N VAL A 509 4.76 -21.63 -10.58
CA VAL A 509 5.72 -22.71 -10.80
C VAL A 509 6.66 -22.77 -9.62
N ILE A 510 6.70 -23.94 -8.96
CA ILE A 510 7.54 -24.17 -7.80
C ILE A 510 8.54 -25.29 -8.06
N ALA A 511 9.77 -25.11 -7.57
CA ALA A 511 10.73 -26.19 -7.40
C ALA A 511 10.72 -26.60 -5.93
N GLU A 512 10.41 -27.87 -5.69
CA GLU A 512 10.46 -28.45 -4.35
C GLU A 512 11.84 -29.09 -4.08
N GLY A 513 12.31 -28.98 -2.83
CA GLY A 513 13.67 -29.32 -2.39
C GLY A 513 14.02 -30.81 -2.33
N GLU A 514 15.11 -31.11 -1.60
CA GLU A 514 15.96 -32.31 -1.74
C GLU A 514 15.24 -33.68 -1.79
N GLN A 515 14.04 -33.78 -1.21
CA GLN A 515 13.33 -35.05 -1.06
C GLN A 515 12.28 -35.30 -2.17
N SER A 516 11.58 -34.27 -2.66
CA SER A 516 10.55 -34.46 -3.69
C SER A 516 11.07 -34.27 -5.10
N ARG A 517 12.07 -33.39 -5.29
CA ARG A 517 12.81 -33.20 -6.55
C ARG A 517 11.87 -32.99 -7.75
N GLN A 518 10.84 -32.19 -7.55
CA GLN A 518 9.80 -31.93 -8.55
C GLN A 518 9.68 -30.45 -8.83
N LEU A 519 9.45 -30.15 -10.11
CA LEU A 519 8.92 -28.87 -10.53
C LEU A 519 7.42 -29.02 -10.75
N ARG A 520 6.61 -28.15 -10.17
CA ARG A 520 5.15 -28.27 -10.18
C ARG A 520 4.54 -26.98 -10.67
N VAL A 521 3.55 -27.12 -11.55
CA VAL A 521 2.74 -26.02 -12.07
C VAL A 521 1.40 -26.07 -11.36
N ILE A 522 1.04 -24.96 -10.73
CA ILE A 522 -0.14 -24.81 -9.89
C ILE A 522 -1.01 -23.72 -10.50
N ASP A 523 -2.27 -24.03 -10.75
CA ASP A 523 -3.26 -23.05 -11.18
C ASP A 523 -3.51 -22.05 -10.04
N LYS A 524 -3.25 -20.76 -10.27
CA LYS A 524 -3.35 -19.73 -9.22
C LYS A 524 -4.79 -19.57 -8.72
N ALA A 525 -5.78 -19.77 -9.59
CA ALA A 525 -7.20 -19.55 -9.25
C ALA A 525 -7.80 -20.68 -8.41
N SER A 526 -7.49 -21.93 -8.74
CA SER A 526 -8.02 -23.11 -8.06
C SER A 526 -7.08 -23.67 -6.98
N ASN A 527 -5.83 -23.21 -6.94
CA ASN A 527 -4.77 -23.75 -6.10
C ASN A 527 -4.60 -25.27 -6.27
N THR A 528 -4.68 -25.74 -7.52
CA THR A 528 -4.53 -27.16 -7.86
C THR A 528 -3.33 -27.39 -8.76
N VAL A 529 -2.70 -28.55 -8.61
CA VAL A 529 -1.52 -28.91 -9.42
C VAL A 529 -1.99 -29.39 -10.78
N ILE A 530 -1.56 -28.68 -11.82
CA ILE A 530 -1.90 -28.96 -13.21
C ILE A 530 -0.87 -29.92 -13.81
N GLU A 531 0.42 -29.64 -13.56
CA GLU A 531 1.52 -30.41 -14.13
C GLU A 531 2.63 -30.65 -13.11
N THR A 532 3.40 -31.71 -13.30
CA THR A 532 4.55 -32.06 -12.47
C THR A 532 5.63 -32.65 -13.35
N PHE A 533 6.85 -32.12 -13.17
CA PHE A 533 8.04 -32.51 -13.89
C PHE A 533 9.07 -33.02 -12.89
N ALA A 534 9.87 -34.00 -13.30
CA ALA A 534 11.09 -34.32 -12.56
C ALA A 534 12.04 -33.12 -12.64
N ALA A 535 12.46 -32.60 -11.50
CA ALA A 535 13.40 -31.48 -11.44
C ALA A 535 14.78 -31.87 -12.00
N THR A 536 15.12 -33.16 -11.99
CA THR A 536 16.45 -33.69 -12.34
C THR A 536 16.33 -34.94 -13.23
N ASN A 537 17.26 -35.09 -14.18
CA ASN A 537 17.31 -36.26 -15.08
C ASN A 537 18.18 -37.40 -14.52
N ARG A 538 18.76 -37.22 -13.32
CA ARG A 538 19.60 -38.24 -12.66
C ARG A 538 18.76 -39.02 -11.65
N GLU A 539 18.37 -40.24 -12.05
CA GLU A 539 17.89 -41.28 -11.12
C GLU A 539 19.08 -41.78 -10.29
N GLY A 540 19.44 -41.04 -9.24
CA GLY A 540 20.51 -41.43 -8.31
C GLY A 540 19.92 -42.09 -7.05
N SER A 541 20.32 -43.32 -6.76
CA SER A 541 20.21 -43.90 -5.42
C SER A 541 21.03 -43.06 -4.43
N TRP A 542 20.48 -42.78 -3.26
CA TRP A 542 21.12 -42.11 -2.11
C TRP A 542 22.66 -42.09 -2.15
N GLY A 543 23.26 -40.89 -2.29
CA GLY A 543 24.61 -40.62 -1.76
C GLY A 543 25.78 -40.32 -2.71
N ALA A 544 25.62 -40.02 -4.01
CA ALA A 544 26.82 -39.67 -4.81
C ALA A 544 26.66 -38.61 -5.92
N ASP A 545 25.45 -38.24 -6.35
CA ASP A 545 25.27 -37.37 -7.52
C ASP A 545 23.93 -36.61 -7.45
N GLU A 546 23.78 -35.73 -6.46
CA GLU A 546 22.50 -35.03 -6.25
C GLU A 546 22.46 -33.68 -6.98
N GLU A 547 21.58 -33.58 -7.98
CA GLU A 547 21.22 -32.30 -8.62
C GLU A 547 20.21 -31.56 -7.73
N HIS A 548 20.49 -30.30 -7.40
CA HIS A 548 19.59 -29.43 -6.65
C HIS A 548 19.29 -28.16 -7.44
N ILE A 549 18.03 -27.74 -7.52
CA ILE A 549 17.65 -26.45 -8.11
C ILE A 549 17.94 -25.35 -7.08
N GLN A 550 18.89 -24.48 -7.39
CA GLN A 550 19.27 -23.36 -6.55
C GLN A 550 18.43 -22.11 -6.84
N PHE A 551 18.19 -21.84 -8.13
CA PHE A 551 17.46 -20.65 -8.59
C PHE A 551 16.59 -21.00 -9.79
N ALA A 552 15.44 -20.35 -9.92
CA ALA A 552 14.61 -20.41 -11.11
C ALA A 552 14.00 -19.04 -11.44
N PHE A 553 13.76 -18.78 -12.71
CA PHE A 553 13.23 -17.51 -13.21
C PHE A 553 12.47 -17.71 -14.52
N VAL A 554 11.57 -16.77 -14.82
CA VAL A 554 10.86 -16.69 -16.10
C VAL A 554 11.44 -15.54 -16.90
N ALA A 555 11.92 -15.85 -18.10
CA ALA A 555 12.39 -14.87 -19.05
C ALA A 555 11.22 -14.11 -19.69
N ASP A 556 11.50 -12.98 -20.36
CA ASP A 556 10.47 -12.14 -20.99
C ASP A 556 9.66 -12.90 -22.06
N GLY A 557 10.25 -13.94 -22.67
CA GLY A 557 9.58 -14.83 -23.63
C GLY A 557 8.68 -15.90 -23.01
N GLY A 558 8.57 -15.93 -21.67
CA GLY A 558 7.80 -16.90 -20.91
C GLY A 558 8.55 -18.20 -20.62
N GLU A 559 9.79 -18.36 -21.09
CA GLU A 559 10.55 -19.58 -20.84
C GLU A 559 11.11 -19.63 -19.42
N ILE A 560 11.10 -20.83 -18.86
CA ILE A 560 11.63 -21.09 -17.53
C ILE A 560 13.11 -21.41 -17.65
N TYR A 561 13.93 -20.79 -16.82
CA TYR A 561 15.33 -21.10 -16.68
C TYR A 561 15.63 -21.47 -15.24
N MET A 562 16.55 -22.43 -15.07
CA MET A 562 16.95 -22.93 -13.76
C MET A 562 18.45 -23.00 -13.65
N ILE A 563 19.00 -22.63 -12.50
CA ILE A 563 20.38 -22.88 -12.13
C ILE A 563 20.40 -24.07 -11.18
N LYS A 564 21.12 -25.12 -11.57
CA LYS A 564 21.28 -26.35 -10.81
C LYS A 564 22.69 -26.52 -10.31
N SER A 565 22.88 -27.08 -9.12
CA SER A 565 24.19 -27.52 -8.62
C SER A 565 24.24 -29.04 -8.44
N LEU A 566 25.42 -29.63 -8.65
CA LEU A 566 25.69 -31.06 -8.48
C LEU A 566 26.49 -31.33 -7.19
N ASN A 567 25.88 -31.87 -6.14
CA ASN A 567 26.65 -32.35 -5.00
C ASN A 567 27.42 -33.64 -5.39
N ASP A 568 28.71 -33.52 -5.71
CA ASP A 568 29.62 -34.67 -5.82
C ASP A 568 30.30 -34.89 -4.46
N TYR A 569 29.85 -35.92 -3.72
CA TYR A 569 30.40 -36.29 -2.41
C TYR A 569 31.69 -37.11 -2.51
N THR A 570 32.18 -37.43 -3.73
CA THR A 570 33.26 -38.41 -3.94
C THR A 570 34.63 -37.79 -4.16
N THR A 571 34.70 -36.48 -4.42
CA THR A 571 35.96 -35.74 -4.58
C THR A 571 36.02 -34.57 -3.58
N SER A 572 37.22 -34.27 -3.09
CA SER A 572 37.47 -33.33 -1.99
C SER A 572 36.98 -31.92 -2.29
N TRP A 573 35.77 -31.52 -1.89
CA TRP A 573 35.27 -30.12 -1.89
C TRP A 573 35.51 -29.31 -3.18
N GLU A 574 35.82 -29.95 -4.31
CA GLU A 574 36.03 -29.30 -5.60
C GLU A 574 34.66 -29.08 -6.24
N TYR A 575 34.04 -27.98 -5.81
CA TYR A 575 32.91 -27.25 -6.40
C TYR A 575 32.07 -28.03 -7.43
N ALA A 576 30.92 -28.52 -6.97
CA ALA A 576 29.72 -28.67 -7.77
C ALA A 576 29.62 -27.57 -8.84
N GLN A 577 29.88 -27.85 -10.12
CA GLN A 577 29.79 -26.82 -11.15
C GLN A 577 28.32 -26.52 -11.44
N PRO A 578 27.84 -25.28 -11.21
CA PRO A 578 26.47 -24.95 -11.48
C PRO A 578 26.20 -24.93 -12.99
N GLU A 579 24.99 -25.34 -13.37
CA GLU A 579 24.56 -25.43 -14.76
C GLU A 579 23.24 -24.66 -14.95
N LEU A 580 23.19 -23.81 -15.97
CA LEU A 580 21.96 -23.17 -16.43
C LEU A 580 21.23 -24.09 -17.40
N VAL A 581 19.93 -24.27 -17.19
CA VAL A 581 19.05 -25.11 -18.01
C VAL A 581 17.82 -24.32 -18.42
N ARG A 582 17.46 -24.35 -19.71
CA ARG A 582 16.17 -23.85 -20.20
C ARG A 582 15.14 -24.98 -20.18
N VAL A 583 14.02 -24.75 -19.53
CA VAL A 583 12.87 -25.67 -19.43
C VAL A 583 11.72 -25.10 -20.25
N LYS A 584 10.96 -25.99 -20.87
CA LYS A 584 9.85 -25.61 -21.76
C LYS A 584 8.68 -25.04 -20.98
#